data_AF-A0A7S0M8Z7-F1
#
_entry.id   AF-A0A7S0M8Z7-F1
#
_cell.length_a   1.000
_cell.length_b   1.000
_cell.length_c   1.000
_cell.angle_alpha   90.00
_cell.angle_beta   90.00
_cell.angle_gamma   90.00
#
_symmetry.space_group_name_H-M   'P 1'
#
loop_
_entity.id
_entity.type
_entity.pdbx_description
1 polymer ?
#
loop_
_entity_poly.entity_id
_entity_poly.type
_entity_poly.pdbx_seq_one_letter_code
_entity_poly.pdbx_strand_id
1 'polypeptide(L)'
;MSLPAAQGKSMLSLRSTSFSNGRRDTTRTSRVQMAVAQGGMDQIVGLKMPASVTKSWEVHKFGGASLADAGLYRTVGDLLVTESLGRGDGAVPTMAIVSAMSGTTDQLIGVVNAALKDPAEAKKLLDVAVDKQISTLKELAGPEIVAPIERNIRKDADDIMGVLQALKLLRTIPAVTLELITGFGEVWSAQTLNGYLKAKGVPCDWIDAREILIVESTLSGLGEKGSAATAGVNPLWEETSLRMQRWWLERAAANGLHGLDYSRAAPVITVTGFVASTADGAPTTLKR
;
A
#
# COMPACT_ATOMS: atom_id res chain seq x y z
N MET A 1 -22.37 21.92 -36.09
CA MET A 1 -20.97 21.45 -36.02
C MET A 1 -20.76 20.95 -34.60
N SER A 2 -20.89 19.65 -34.39
CA SER A 2 -20.81 19.02 -33.07
C SER A 2 -19.36 18.63 -32.80
N LEU A 3 -18.78 19.14 -31.72
CA LEU A 3 -17.48 18.71 -31.20
C LEU A 3 -17.60 17.27 -30.68
N PRO A 4 -16.61 16.39 -30.91
CA PRO A 4 -16.67 15.02 -30.41
C PRO A 4 -16.34 14.99 -28.91
N ALA A 5 -17.12 14.19 -28.18
CA ALA A 5 -16.92 13.90 -26.77
C ALA A 5 -15.58 13.20 -26.51
N ALA A 6 -14.78 13.72 -25.57
CA ALA A 6 -13.55 13.09 -25.11
C ALA A 6 -13.88 11.82 -24.30
N GLN A 7 -13.71 10.65 -24.92
CA GLN A 7 -13.70 9.37 -24.21
C GLN A 7 -12.42 9.23 -23.41
N GLY A 8 -12.49 9.35 -22.08
CA GLY A 8 -11.39 8.99 -21.19
C GLY A 8 -11.11 7.49 -21.27
N LYS A 9 -9.97 7.10 -21.87
CA LYS A 9 -9.49 5.71 -21.87
C LYS A 9 -8.88 5.40 -20.49
N SER A 10 -9.39 4.36 -19.81
CA SER A 10 -8.75 3.81 -18.60
C SER A 10 -7.33 3.32 -18.94
N MET A 11 -6.32 3.85 -18.22
CA MET A 11 -4.89 3.58 -18.41
C MET A 11 -4.29 2.70 -17.30
N LEU A 12 -5.00 1.64 -16.88
CA LEU A 12 -4.53 0.71 -15.83
C LEU A 12 -4.59 -0.76 -16.31
N SER A 13 -3.50 -1.50 -16.10
CA SER A 13 -3.45 -2.96 -16.22
C SER A 13 -3.05 -3.58 -14.88
N LEU A 14 -3.85 -4.50 -14.35
CA LEU A 14 -3.57 -5.20 -13.10
C LEU A 14 -3.00 -6.60 -13.39
N ARG A 15 -1.91 -6.95 -12.70
CA ARG A 15 -1.26 -8.27 -12.76
C ARG A 15 -1.10 -8.81 -11.33
N SER A 16 -1.57 -10.03 -11.12
CA SER A 16 -1.18 -10.81 -9.94
C SER A 16 0.13 -11.52 -10.25
N THR A 17 1.13 -11.43 -9.37
CA THR A 17 2.41 -12.14 -9.54
C THR A 17 2.75 -12.83 -8.23
N SER A 18 2.81 -14.16 -8.26
CA SER A 18 3.31 -14.97 -7.16
C SER A 18 4.65 -15.58 -7.54
N PHE A 19 5.50 -15.79 -6.54
CA PHE A 19 6.77 -16.49 -6.69
C PHE A 19 6.73 -17.76 -5.87
N SER A 20 6.94 -18.91 -6.51
CA SER A 20 7.24 -20.18 -5.86
C SER A 20 8.57 -20.70 -6.41
N ASN A 21 9.50 -21.09 -5.53
CA ASN A 21 10.81 -21.66 -5.90
C ASN A 21 11.60 -20.90 -7.00
N GLY A 22 11.61 -19.56 -6.94
CA GLY A 22 12.42 -18.74 -7.84
C GLY A 22 11.97 -18.74 -9.31
N ARG A 23 10.79 -19.27 -9.64
CA ARG A 23 10.19 -19.19 -10.99
C ARG A 23 8.96 -18.29 -11.00
N ARG A 24 8.85 -17.49 -12.06
CA ARG A 24 7.76 -16.56 -12.36
C ARG A 24 6.52 -17.35 -12.75
N ASP A 25 5.43 -17.24 -11.99
CA ASP A 25 4.10 -17.73 -12.40
C ASP A 25 3.16 -16.54 -12.57
N THR A 26 2.96 -16.09 -13.81
CA THR A 26 2.00 -15.04 -14.13
C THR A 26 0.65 -15.65 -14.46
N THR A 27 -0.25 -15.68 -13.48
CA THR A 27 -1.62 -16.13 -13.69
C THR A 27 -2.57 -14.93 -13.67
N ARG A 28 -3.13 -14.64 -14.85
CA ARG A 28 -4.31 -13.78 -15.11
C ARG A 28 -4.05 -12.26 -15.20
N THR A 29 -4.31 -11.71 -16.38
CA THR A 29 -4.45 -10.27 -16.63
C THR A 29 -5.93 -9.91 -16.55
N SER A 30 -6.32 -8.97 -15.70
CA SER A 30 -7.67 -8.39 -15.68
C SER A 30 -7.60 -6.90 -16.00
N ARG A 31 -8.49 -6.42 -16.89
CA ARG A 31 -8.70 -4.98 -17.09
C ARG A 31 -9.57 -4.48 -15.95
N VAL A 32 -9.04 -3.61 -15.10
CA VAL A 32 -9.85 -2.85 -14.14
C VAL A 32 -10.34 -1.59 -14.87
N GLN A 33 -11.63 -1.53 -15.13
CA GLN A 33 -12.28 -0.27 -15.51
C GLN A 33 -12.48 0.53 -14.23
N MET A 34 -11.74 1.63 -14.07
CA MET A 34 -12.18 2.71 -13.18
C MET A 34 -13.47 3.26 -13.80
N ALA A 35 -14.61 2.99 -13.18
CA ALA A 35 -15.86 3.63 -13.55
C ALA A 35 -15.73 5.11 -13.17
N VAL A 36 -15.61 5.97 -14.17
CA VAL A 36 -15.81 7.41 -13.99
C VAL A 36 -17.29 7.58 -13.71
N ALA A 37 -17.67 7.78 -12.45
CA ALA A 37 -19.04 8.05 -12.07
C ALA A 37 -19.51 9.32 -12.79
N GLN A 38 -20.58 9.20 -13.57
CA GLN A 38 -21.27 10.33 -14.18
C GLN A 38 -22.08 11.04 -13.09
N GLY A 39 -21.45 11.97 -12.38
CA GLY A 39 -22.11 12.86 -11.42
C GLY A 39 -21.19 14.00 -11.03
N GLY A 40 -21.59 15.25 -11.30
CA GLY A 40 -20.96 16.45 -10.75
C GLY A 40 -19.60 16.89 -11.36
N MET A 41 -19.44 16.83 -12.68
CA MET A 41 -18.18 17.19 -13.37
C MET A 41 -17.95 18.71 -13.58
N ASP A 42 -17.87 19.53 -12.53
CA ASP A 42 -17.49 20.95 -12.73
C ASP A 42 -16.28 21.44 -11.90
N GLN A 43 -15.63 20.61 -11.06
CA GLN A 43 -14.37 21.00 -10.39
C GLN A 43 -13.30 19.90 -10.25
N ILE A 44 -13.43 18.75 -10.90
CA ILE A 44 -12.31 17.79 -10.96
C ILE A 44 -11.38 18.24 -12.09
N VAL A 45 -10.37 19.04 -11.75
CA VAL A 45 -9.27 19.38 -12.67
C VAL A 45 -8.68 18.07 -13.18
N GLY A 46 -8.90 17.77 -14.47
CA GLY A 46 -8.38 16.54 -15.07
C GLY A 46 -6.89 16.40 -14.77
N LEU A 47 -6.50 15.28 -14.15
CA LEU A 47 -5.12 15.00 -13.77
C LEU A 47 -4.21 15.16 -15.00
N LYS A 48 -3.40 16.22 -15.03
CA LYS A 48 -2.42 16.43 -16.10
C LYS A 48 -1.21 15.55 -15.83
N MET A 49 -1.18 14.39 -16.47
CA MET A 49 0.04 13.58 -16.57
C MET A 49 1.11 14.31 -17.38
N PRO A 50 2.40 14.07 -17.12
CA PRO A 50 3.48 14.58 -17.97
C PRO A 50 3.24 14.20 -19.44
N ALA A 51 3.50 15.14 -20.36
CA ALA A 51 3.19 14.96 -21.79
C ALA A 51 3.95 13.79 -22.45
N SER A 52 5.06 13.36 -21.85
CA SER A 52 5.87 12.23 -22.30
C SER A 52 5.29 10.85 -21.94
N VAL A 53 4.19 10.78 -21.17
CA VAL A 53 3.58 9.50 -20.79
C VAL A 53 2.95 8.84 -22.02
N THR A 54 3.54 7.73 -22.47
CA THR A 54 3.05 6.96 -23.63
C THR A 54 2.48 5.59 -23.25
N LYS A 55 2.65 5.18 -21.98
CA LYS A 55 2.25 3.87 -21.46
C LYS A 55 1.25 4.00 -20.31
N SER A 56 0.35 3.02 -20.22
CA SER A 56 -0.57 2.84 -19.09
C SER A 56 0.19 2.40 -17.84
N TRP A 57 -0.37 2.68 -16.66
CA TRP A 57 0.14 2.15 -15.39
C TRP A 57 -0.01 0.63 -15.33
N GLU A 58 1.03 -0.04 -14.87
CA GLU A 58 0.99 -1.47 -14.51
C GLU A 58 1.01 -1.64 -13.00
N VAL A 59 0.05 -2.41 -12.48
CA VAL A 59 -0.12 -2.63 -11.03
C VAL A 59 0.15 -4.09 -10.72
N HIS A 60 1.05 -4.34 -9.76
CA HIS A 60 1.44 -5.65 -9.27
C HIS A 60 1.04 -5.81 -7.82
N LYS A 61 0.54 -6.98 -7.43
CA LYS A 61 0.27 -7.29 -6.02
C LYS A 61 1.21 -8.38 -5.51
N PHE A 62 1.86 -8.13 -4.38
CA PHE A 62 2.76 -9.08 -3.71
C PHE A 62 2.22 -9.46 -2.33
N GLY A 63 2.02 -10.75 -2.09
CA GLY A 63 1.63 -11.26 -0.77
C GLY A 63 2.82 -11.40 0.19
N GLY A 64 2.54 -11.66 1.47
CA GLY A 64 3.59 -11.75 2.49
C GLY A 64 4.64 -12.83 2.21
N ALA A 65 4.27 -13.93 1.56
CA ALA A 65 5.20 -14.98 1.13
C ALA A 65 6.24 -14.47 0.10
N SER A 66 5.89 -13.48 -0.73
CA SER A 66 6.81 -12.84 -1.68
C SER A 66 7.67 -11.76 -1.03
N LEU A 67 7.48 -11.50 0.26
CA LEU A 67 8.11 -10.41 1.03
C LEU A 67 8.62 -10.95 2.37
N ALA A 68 9.02 -12.23 2.43
CA ALA A 68 9.33 -12.91 3.70
C ALA A 68 10.72 -12.57 4.27
N ASP A 69 11.66 -12.16 3.41
CA ASP A 69 13.05 -11.84 3.73
C ASP A 69 13.65 -10.87 2.70
N ALA A 70 14.87 -10.37 2.98
CA ALA A 70 15.56 -9.42 2.12
C ALA A 70 15.80 -9.96 0.69
N GLY A 71 16.09 -11.25 0.51
CA GLY A 71 16.27 -11.84 -0.82
C GLY A 71 15.01 -11.75 -1.67
N LEU A 72 13.84 -11.97 -1.07
CA LEU A 72 12.55 -11.84 -1.72
C LEU A 72 12.20 -10.37 -2.01
N TYR A 73 12.50 -9.44 -1.11
CA TYR A 73 12.38 -8.01 -1.41
C TYR A 73 13.26 -7.60 -2.60
N ARG A 74 14.50 -8.10 -2.70
CA ARG A 74 15.37 -7.84 -3.87
C ARG A 74 14.73 -8.36 -5.15
N THR A 75 14.22 -9.59 -5.12
CA THR A 75 13.54 -10.22 -6.26
C THR A 75 12.36 -9.40 -6.74
N VAL A 76 11.49 -8.97 -5.82
CA VAL A 76 10.31 -8.14 -6.12
C VAL A 76 10.73 -6.77 -6.66
N GLY A 77 11.68 -6.10 -6.00
CA GLY A 77 12.17 -4.80 -6.44
C GLY A 77 12.82 -4.85 -7.81
N ASP A 78 13.69 -5.83 -8.07
CA ASP A 78 14.34 -6.00 -9.38
C ASP A 78 13.31 -6.30 -10.50
N LEU A 79 12.25 -7.05 -10.18
CA LEU A 79 11.13 -7.23 -11.11
C LEU A 79 10.45 -5.89 -11.42
N LEU A 80 10.08 -5.12 -10.40
CA LEU A 80 9.41 -3.83 -10.58
C LEU A 80 10.26 -2.84 -11.39
N VAL A 81 11.57 -2.80 -11.13
CA VAL A 81 12.51 -1.98 -11.90
C VAL A 81 12.51 -2.43 -13.37
N THR A 82 12.59 -3.74 -13.62
CA THR A 82 12.56 -4.28 -14.99
C THR A 82 11.27 -3.94 -15.72
N GLU A 83 10.11 -4.13 -15.07
CA GLU A 83 8.81 -3.79 -15.69
C GLU A 83 8.70 -2.29 -15.95
N SER A 84 9.24 -1.43 -15.06
CA SER A 84 9.21 0.03 -15.23
C SER A 84 10.00 0.55 -16.43
N LEU A 85 11.02 -0.17 -16.87
CA LEU A 85 11.79 0.15 -18.08
C LEU A 85 11.02 -0.14 -19.38
N GLY A 86 9.92 -0.90 -19.29
CA GLY A 86 9.12 -1.30 -20.42
C GLY A 86 9.85 -2.27 -21.36
N ARG A 87 9.41 -2.31 -22.63
CA ARG A 87 9.91 -3.27 -23.65
C ARG A 87 10.68 -2.58 -24.78
N GLY A 88 11.30 -1.44 -24.50
CA GLY A 88 12.05 -0.65 -25.48
C GLY A 88 11.21 0.36 -26.29
N ASP A 89 9.93 0.51 -25.97
CA ASP A 89 8.99 1.42 -26.64
C ASP A 89 8.39 2.48 -25.69
N GLY A 90 9.09 2.75 -24.58
CA GLY A 90 8.73 3.71 -23.54
C GLY A 90 8.71 3.08 -22.15
N ALA A 91 9.05 3.88 -21.14
CA ALA A 91 8.99 3.44 -19.76
C ALA A 91 7.54 3.30 -19.28
N VAL A 92 7.30 2.35 -18.41
CA VAL A 92 5.96 2.00 -17.89
C VAL A 92 5.88 2.46 -16.45
N PRO A 93 4.98 3.39 -16.08
CA PRO A 93 4.79 3.69 -14.68
C PRO A 93 4.24 2.46 -13.96
N THR A 94 4.91 2.04 -12.89
CA THR A 94 4.62 0.78 -12.22
C THR A 94 4.19 1.03 -10.78
N MET A 95 3.19 0.30 -10.32
CA MET A 95 2.72 0.33 -8.95
C MET A 95 2.79 -1.06 -8.32
N ALA A 96 3.23 -1.14 -7.07
CA ALA A 96 3.28 -2.35 -6.28
C ALA A 96 2.38 -2.23 -5.06
N ILE A 97 1.33 -3.06 -4.97
CA ILE A 97 0.52 -3.24 -3.77
C ILE A 97 1.16 -4.36 -2.96
N VAL A 98 1.72 -4.02 -1.80
CA VAL A 98 2.43 -5.00 -0.97
C VAL A 98 1.59 -5.43 0.22
N SER A 99 1.72 -6.68 0.63
CA SER A 99 1.26 -7.17 1.93
C SER A 99 2.33 -6.95 3.01
N ALA A 100 1.97 -7.12 4.28
CA ALA A 100 2.93 -7.21 5.37
C ALA A 100 3.93 -8.36 5.12
N MET A 101 5.17 -8.18 5.60
CA MET A 101 6.19 -9.24 5.57
C MET A 101 5.67 -10.52 6.23
N SER A 102 5.99 -11.69 5.67
CA SER A 102 5.52 -12.99 6.18
C SER A 102 5.70 -13.13 7.71
N GLY A 103 4.61 -13.52 8.38
CA GLY A 103 4.53 -13.70 9.83
C GLY A 103 4.31 -12.42 10.65
N THR A 104 4.50 -11.23 10.06
CA THR A 104 4.41 -9.95 10.80
C THR A 104 3.01 -9.69 11.32
N THR A 105 1.98 -9.95 10.51
CA THR A 105 0.58 -9.80 10.94
C THR A 105 0.28 -10.66 12.16
N ASP A 106 0.68 -11.94 12.14
CA ASP A 106 0.42 -12.87 13.25
C ASP A 106 1.20 -12.48 14.51
N GLN A 107 2.44 -11.99 14.35
CA GLN A 107 3.21 -11.43 15.45
C GLN A 107 2.51 -10.23 16.09
N LEU A 108 2.00 -9.29 15.28
CA LEU A 108 1.27 -8.11 15.74
C LEU A 108 -0.05 -8.49 16.42
N ILE A 109 -0.77 -9.50 15.93
CA ILE A 109 -1.94 -10.07 16.63
C ILE A 109 -1.53 -10.59 18.02
N GLY A 110 -0.38 -11.26 18.11
CA GLY A 110 0.21 -11.72 19.38
C GLY A 110 0.47 -10.58 20.36
N VAL A 111 1.01 -9.46 19.89
CA VAL A 111 1.24 -8.24 20.69
C VAL A 111 -0.07 -7.74 21.31
N VAL A 112 -1.13 -7.60 20.50
CA VAL A 112 -2.43 -7.12 20.97
C VAL A 112 -3.03 -8.06 22.02
N ASN A 113 -2.96 -9.36 21.78
CA ASN A 113 -3.49 -10.38 22.69
C ASN A 113 -2.75 -10.44 24.03
N ALA A 114 -1.44 -10.19 24.01
CA ALA A 114 -0.62 -10.16 25.22
C ALA A 114 -0.87 -8.88 26.06
N ALA A 115 -1.16 -7.76 25.43
CA ALA A 115 -1.15 -6.43 26.05
C ALA A 115 -2.04 -6.25 27.29
N LEU A 116 -3.23 -6.88 27.31
CA LEU A 116 -4.12 -6.79 28.48
C LEU A 116 -3.55 -7.49 29.72
N LYS A 117 -2.87 -8.62 29.51
CA LYS A 117 -2.38 -9.50 30.59
C LYS A 117 -0.96 -9.12 31.00
N ASP A 118 -0.08 -8.99 30.01
CA ASP A 118 1.35 -8.79 30.20
C ASP A 118 1.89 -7.78 29.17
N PRO A 119 1.94 -6.48 29.52
CA PRO A 119 2.52 -5.45 28.66
C PRO A 119 4.01 -5.63 28.40
N ALA A 120 4.74 -6.30 29.30
CA ALA A 120 6.17 -6.52 29.11
C ALA A 120 6.38 -7.58 28.01
N GLU A 121 5.59 -8.66 28.03
CA GLU A 121 5.60 -9.63 26.94
C GLU A 121 5.10 -9.03 25.62
N ALA A 122 4.05 -8.21 25.65
CA ALA A 122 3.59 -7.50 24.45
C ALA A 122 4.69 -6.62 23.84
N LYS A 123 5.43 -5.87 24.68
CA LYS A 123 6.57 -5.07 24.23
C LYS A 123 7.65 -5.95 23.60
N LYS A 124 8.02 -7.05 24.25
CA LYS A 124 9.04 -7.98 23.74
C LYS A 124 8.65 -8.57 22.37
N LEU A 125 7.39 -8.98 22.19
CA LEU A 125 6.88 -9.47 20.91
C LEU A 125 6.94 -8.40 19.82
N LEU A 126 6.63 -7.14 20.18
CA LEU A 126 6.71 -6.01 19.27
C LEU A 126 8.16 -5.71 18.87
N ASP A 127 9.08 -5.67 19.83
CA ASP A 127 10.50 -5.46 19.60
C ASP A 127 11.06 -6.50 18.60
N VAL A 128 10.66 -7.78 18.74
CA VAL A 128 11.05 -8.85 17.80
C VAL A 128 10.56 -8.57 16.37
N ALA A 129 9.32 -8.11 16.20
CA ALA A 129 8.78 -7.77 14.87
C ALA A 129 9.50 -6.56 14.26
N VAL A 130 9.74 -5.53 15.07
CA VAL A 130 10.45 -4.30 14.70
C VAL A 130 11.89 -4.60 14.29
N ASP A 131 12.62 -5.37 15.10
CA ASP A 131 14.02 -5.70 14.84
C ASP A 131 14.17 -6.54 13.58
N LYS A 132 13.28 -7.53 13.35
CA LYS A 132 13.26 -8.32 12.10
C LYS A 132 13.05 -7.44 10.87
N GLN A 133 12.14 -6.47 10.95
CA GLN A 133 11.88 -5.56 9.84
C GLN A 133 13.07 -4.63 9.57
N ILE A 134 13.65 -4.04 10.62
CA ILE A 134 14.81 -3.16 10.52
C ILE A 134 16.05 -3.92 10.02
N SER A 135 16.27 -5.16 10.47
CA SER A 135 17.38 -5.98 9.98
C SER A 135 17.24 -6.27 8.50
N THR A 136 16.03 -6.62 8.06
CA THR A 136 15.70 -6.83 6.63
C THR A 136 15.98 -5.57 5.82
N LEU A 137 15.56 -4.40 6.30
CA LEU A 137 15.83 -3.13 5.64
C LEU A 137 17.34 -2.81 5.56
N LYS A 138 18.11 -3.08 6.62
CA LYS A 138 19.57 -2.87 6.66
C LYS A 138 20.33 -3.74 5.66
N GLU A 139 19.78 -4.89 5.27
CA GLU A 139 20.34 -5.70 4.20
C GLU A 139 20.06 -5.15 2.78
N LEU A 140 19.08 -4.26 2.65
CA LEU A 140 18.55 -3.78 1.37
C LEU A 140 19.03 -2.38 0.98
N ALA A 141 19.41 -1.55 1.94
CA ALA A 141 19.72 -0.15 1.69
C ALA A 141 20.85 0.39 2.58
N GLY A 142 21.47 1.49 2.14
CA GLY A 142 22.52 2.20 2.88
C GLY A 142 21.99 2.97 4.09
N PRO A 143 22.87 3.34 5.04
CA PRO A 143 22.49 3.96 6.31
C PRO A 143 21.69 5.25 6.15
N GLU A 144 21.93 6.03 5.11
CA GLU A 144 21.22 7.27 4.78
C GLU A 144 19.74 7.04 4.43
N ILE A 145 19.43 5.91 3.77
CA ILE A 145 18.04 5.50 3.47
C ILE A 145 17.42 4.80 4.67
N VAL A 146 18.21 3.96 5.37
CA VAL A 146 17.75 3.17 6.52
C VAL A 146 17.33 4.07 7.68
N ALA A 147 18.15 5.05 8.05
CA ALA A 147 17.96 5.86 9.26
C ALA A 147 16.58 6.53 9.40
N PRO A 148 16.03 7.22 8.37
CA PRO A 148 14.69 7.80 8.48
C PRO A 148 13.59 6.73 8.57
N ILE A 149 13.71 5.63 7.84
CA ILE A 149 12.69 4.56 7.86
C ILE A 149 12.72 3.80 9.19
N GLU A 150 13.90 3.48 9.72
CA GLU A 150 14.07 2.88 11.06
C GLU A 150 13.45 3.78 12.13
N ARG A 151 13.64 5.10 12.05
CA ARG A 151 13.01 6.06 12.98
C ARG A 151 11.49 5.99 12.91
N ASN A 152 10.90 5.89 11.72
CA ASN A 152 9.46 5.76 11.54
C ASN A 152 8.94 4.46 12.15
N ILE A 153 9.59 3.32 11.86
CA ILE A 153 9.20 2.01 12.40
C ILE A 153 9.25 2.03 13.95
N ARG A 154 10.29 2.62 14.54
CA ARG A 154 10.39 2.73 16.00
C ARG A 154 9.33 3.65 16.60
N LYS A 155 9.04 4.78 15.94
CA LYS A 155 7.95 5.67 16.35
C LYS A 155 6.60 4.94 16.31
N ASP A 156 6.33 4.19 15.24
CA ASP A 156 5.11 3.39 15.12
C ASP A 156 5.01 2.37 16.27
N ALA A 157 6.13 1.74 16.65
CA ALA A 157 6.17 0.81 17.77
C ALA A 157 5.85 1.50 19.11
N ASP A 158 6.38 2.70 19.33
CA ASP A 158 6.05 3.51 20.51
C ASP A 158 4.56 3.90 20.53
N ASP A 159 4.01 4.30 19.38
CA ASP A 159 2.58 4.63 19.23
C ASP A 159 1.69 3.41 19.50
N ILE A 160 2.04 2.23 18.98
CA ILE A 160 1.36 0.95 19.25
C ILE A 160 1.33 0.68 20.76
N MET A 161 2.47 0.82 21.44
CA MET A 161 2.54 0.60 22.89
C MET A 161 1.72 1.63 23.68
N GLY A 162 1.71 2.89 23.26
CA GLY A 162 0.88 3.94 23.86
C GLY A 162 -0.61 3.61 23.77
N VAL A 163 -1.09 3.19 22.60
CA VAL A 163 -2.48 2.76 22.39
C VAL A 163 -2.83 1.56 23.28
N LEU A 164 -1.98 0.54 23.30
CA LEU A 164 -2.22 -0.67 24.09
C LEU A 164 -2.22 -0.40 25.60
N GLN A 165 -1.37 0.51 26.09
CA GLN A 165 -1.37 0.93 27.49
C GLN A 165 -2.67 1.64 27.87
N ALA A 166 -3.17 2.54 27.01
CA ALA A 166 -4.44 3.23 27.24
C ALA A 166 -5.62 2.23 27.29
N LEU A 167 -5.67 1.27 26.37
CA LEU A 167 -6.71 0.24 26.33
C LEU A 167 -6.65 -0.73 27.50
N LYS A 168 -5.45 -1.03 28.01
CA LYS A 168 -5.29 -1.81 29.25
C LYS A 168 -5.94 -1.12 30.45
N LEU A 169 -5.82 0.20 30.58
CA LEU A 169 -6.47 0.96 31.66
C LEU A 169 -8.00 0.82 31.58
N LEU A 170 -8.55 0.79 30.37
CA LEU A 170 -9.97 0.56 30.10
C LEU A 170 -10.38 -0.92 30.22
N ARG A 171 -9.42 -1.83 30.43
CA ARG A 171 -9.61 -3.29 30.53
C ARG A 171 -10.33 -3.90 29.33
N THR A 172 -10.24 -3.27 28.16
CA THR A 172 -10.90 -3.72 26.94
C THR A 172 -10.09 -3.31 25.72
N ILE A 173 -10.09 -4.17 24.69
CA ILE A 173 -9.49 -3.87 23.38
C ILE A 173 -10.60 -3.96 22.33
N PRO A 174 -11.03 -2.83 21.75
CA PRO A 174 -11.96 -2.82 20.62
C PRO A 174 -11.40 -3.57 19.42
N ALA A 175 -12.26 -4.24 18.64
CA ALA A 175 -11.85 -5.02 17.47
C ALA A 175 -11.05 -4.19 16.43
N VAL A 176 -11.43 -2.92 16.24
CA VAL A 176 -10.73 -1.97 15.34
C VAL A 176 -9.26 -1.76 15.73
N THR A 177 -8.90 -1.97 17.00
CA THR A 177 -7.50 -1.89 17.46
C THR A 177 -6.63 -2.92 16.76
N LEU A 178 -7.16 -4.13 16.55
CA LEU A 178 -6.43 -5.19 15.88
C LEU A 178 -6.13 -4.81 14.42
N GLU A 179 -7.13 -4.25 13.74
CA GLU A 179 -7.00 -3.76 12.36
C GLU A 179 -5.97 -2.64 12.25
N LEU A 180 -6.02 -1.66 13.16
CA LEU A 180 -5.03 -0.59 13.25
C LEU A 180 -3.62 -1.15 13.46
N ILE A 181 -3.42 -1.99 14.46
CA ILE A 181 -2.08 -2.46 14.85
C ILE A 181 -1.51 -3.38 13.78
N THR A 182 -2.29 -4.32 13.24
CA THR A 182 -1.83 -5.22 12.19
C THR A 182 -1.55 -4.50 10.87
N GLY A 183 -2.23 -3.37 10.61
CA GLY A 183 -1.98 -2.50 9.47
C GLY A 183 -0.56 -1.89 9.44
N PHE A 184 0.12 -1.74 10.57
CA PHE A 184 1.52 -1.26 10.57
C PHE A 184 2.47 -2.22 9.86
N GLY A 185 2.19 -3.53 9.85
CA GLY A 185 3.00 -4.47 9.08
C GLY A 185 3.01 -4.19 7.57
N GLU A 186 1.89 -3.68 7.04
CA GLU A 186 1.75 -3.25 5.64
C GLU A 186 2.59 -2.00 5.37
N VAL A 187 2.52 -1.03 6.28
CA VAL A 187 3.26 0.24 6.24
C VAL A 187 4.77 0.01 6.27
N TRP A 188 5.23 -0.86 7.17
CA TRP A 188 6.66 -1.17 7.29
C TRP A 188 7.19 -1.92 6.07
N SER A 189 6.39 -2.85 5.51
CA SER A 189 6.70 -3.58 4.28
C SER A 189 6.83 -2.63 3.08
N ALA A 190 5.88 -1.70 2.91
CA ALA A 190 5.90 -0.71 1.84
C ALA A 190 7.12 0.22 1.91
N GLN A 191 7.43 0.73 3.11
CA GLN A 191 8.62 1.54 3.33
C GLN A 191 9.91 0.75 3.04
N THR A 192 9.95 -0.54 3.37
CA THR A 192 11.12 -1.39 3.14
C THR A 192 11.39 -1.64 1.66
N LEU A 193 10.35 -1.99 0.89
CA LEU A 193 10.49 -2.12 -0.56
C LEU A 193 10.88 -0.78 -1.21
N ASN A 194 10.29 0.33 -0.78
CA ASN A 194 10.66 1.66 -1.26
C ASN A 194 12.11 2.03 -0.91
N GLY A 195 12.60 1.65 0.28
CA GLY A 195 14.00 1.81 0.67
C GLY A 195 14.95 1.08 -0.29
N TYR A 196 14.62 -0.15 -0.69
CA TYR A 196 15.38 -0.88 -1.69
C TYR A 196 15.37 -0.18 -3.07
N LEU A 197 14.20 0.28 -3.53
CA LEU A 197 14.07 1.01 -4.79
C LEU A 197 14.89 2.31 -4.80
N LYS A 198 14.92 3.04 -3.67
CA LYS A 198 15.78 4.21 -3.49
C LYS A 198 17.26 3.86 -3.56
N ALA A 199 17.67 2.75 -2.94
CA ALA A 199 19.06 2.28 -2.98
C ALA A 199 19.51 1.90 -4.40
N LYS A 200 18.57 1.51 -5.27
CA LYS A 200 18.81 1.27 -6.70
C LYS A 200 18.87 2.54 -7.55
N GLY A 201 18.57 3.72 -6.98
CA GLY A 201 18.55 4.99 -7.70
C GLY A 201 17.40 5.12 -8.70
N VAL A 202 16.31 4.37 -8.50
CA VAL A 202 15.13 4.40 -9.38
C VAL A 202 14.18 5.49 -8.89
N PRO A 203 13.54 6.27 -9.77
CA PRO A 203 12.49 7.20 -9.35
C PRO A 203 11.35 6.43 -8.65
N CYS A 204 11.18 6.65 -7.35
CA CYS A 204 10.21 5.92 -6.56
C CYS A 204 9.65 6.75 -5.40
N ASP A 205 8.47 6.34 -4.96
CA ASP A 205 7.89 6.77 -3.69
C ASP A 205 6.95 5.68 -3.15
N TRP A 206 6.44 5.88 -1.94
CA TRP A 206 5.46 4.99 -1.34
C TRP A 206 4.22 5.74 -0.84
N ILE A 207 3.10 5.04 -0.77
CA ILE A 207 1.82 5.57 -0.32
C ILE A 207 1.28 4.66 0.78
N ASP A 208 0.92 5.25 1.91
CA ASP A 208 0.02 4.63 2.86
C ASP A 208 -1.40 4.70 2.30
N ALA A 209 -2.02 3.56 2.00
CA ALA A 209 -3.35 3.52 1.42
C ALA A 209 -4.40 4.17 2.32
N ARG A 210 -4.16 4.31 3.63
CA ARG A 210 -5.04 5.09 4.53
C ARG A 210 -5.14 6.57 4.13
N GLU A 211 -4.11 7.11 3.48
CA GLU A 211 -4.10 8.49 3.00
C GLU A 211 -4.99 8.69 1.76
N ILE A 212 -5.22 7.64 0.96
CA ILE A 212 -5.90 7.75 -0.34
C ILE A 212 -7.15 6.89 -0.49
N LEU A 213 -7.18 5.68 0.06
CA LEU A 213 -8.25 4.70 -0.11
C LEU A 213 -9.30 4.90 0.97
N ILE A 214 -10.40 5.57 0.58
CA ILE A 214 -11.50 5.85 1.49
C ILE A 214 -12.61 4.85 1.25
N VAL A 215 -13.10 4.25 2.34
CA VAL A 215 -14.10 3.20 2.30
C VAL A 215 -15.25 3.46 3.26
N GLU A 216 -16.41 2.89 2.95
CA GLU A 216 -17.54 2.80 3.85
C GLU A 216 -17.84 1.34 4.17
N SER A 217 -18.26 1.07 5.40
CA SER A 217 -18.74 -0.26 5.78
C SER A 217 -20.16 -0.43 5.29
N THR A 218 -20.41 -1.40 4.41
CA THR A 218 -21.76 -1.75 3.99
C THR A 218 -22.28 -2.87 4.88
N LEU A 219 -23.38 -2.61 5.60
CA LEU A 219 -24.18 -3.67 6.19
C LEU A 219 -25.00 -4.30 5.07
N SER A 220 -24.46 -5.29 4.37
CA SER A 220 -25.25 -6.06 3.40
C SER A 220 -26.20 -7.01 4.17
N GLY A 221 -27.38 -6.50 4.49
CA GLY A 221 -28.62 -7.25 4.70
C GLY A 221 -28.71 -8.16 5.94
N LEU A 222 -29.88 -8.16 6.58
CA LEU A 222 -30.36 -9.35 7.28
C LEU A 222 -30.28 -10.52 6.31
N GLY A 223 -29.33 -11.42 6.49
CA GLY A 223 -29.26 -12.63 5.68
C GLY A 223 -30.59 -13.37 5.78
N GLU A 224 -31.26 -13.60 4.66
CA GLU A 224 -32.28 -14.64 4.61
C GLU A 224 -31.64 -15.95 5.07
N LYS A 225 -32.12 -16.46 6.21
CA LYS A 225 -31.75 -17.75 6.79
C LYS A 225 -30.29 -17.89 7.27
N GLY A 226 -29.92 -17.11 8.29
CA GLY A 226 -28.91 -17.53 9.28
C GLY A 226 -27.45 -17.52 8.82
N SER A 227 -27.12 -16.87 7.71
CA SER A 227 -25.72 -16.57 7.37
C SER A 227 -25.26 -15.31 8.11
N ALA A 228 -24.08 -15.37 8.73
CA ALA A 228 -23.48 -14.21 9.40
C ALA A 228 -23.39 -13.05 8.41
N ALA A 229 -24.00 -11.91 8.75
CA ALA A 229 -23.91 -10.69 7.94
C ALA A 229 -22.44 -10.33 7.74
N THR A 230 -21.91 -10.60 6.56
CA THR A 230 -20.55 -10.24 6.19
C THR A 230 -20.63 -8.77 5.80
N ALA A 231 -20.37 -7.88 6.76
CA ALA A 231 -20.33 -6.46 6.49
C ALA A 231 -19.24 -6.19 5.45
N GLY A 232 -19.63 -5.92 4.21
CA GLY A 232 -18.74 -5.57 3.11
C GLY A 232 -18.03 -4.24 3.35
N VAL A 233 -17.01 -3.98 2.55
CA VAL A 233 -16.29 -2.70 2.52
C VAL A 233 -16.36 -2.17 1.09
N ASN A 234 -16.93 -0.99 0.91
CA ASN A 234 -17.10 -0.37 -0.40
C ASN A 234 -16.18 0.85 -0.54
N PRO A 235 -15.28 0.91 -1.53
CA PRO A 235 -14.50 2.11 -1.81
C PRO A 235 -15.37 3.29 -2.26
N LEU A 236 -15.19 4.42 -1.60
CA LEU A 236 -15.72 5.71 -2.03
C LEU A 236 -14.82 6.25 -3.14
N TRP A 237 -15.11 5.86 -4.39
CA TRP A 237 -14.23 6.10 -5.55
C TRP A 237 -14.00 7.59 -5.85
N GLU A 238 -14.99 8.44 -5.64
CA GLU A 238 -14.86 9.89 -5.87
C GLU A 238 -13.82 10.49 -4.94
N GLU A 239 -14.01 10.32 -3.63
CA GLU A 239 -13.08 10.79 -2.59
C GLU A 239 -11.69 10.14 -2.76
N THR A 240 -11.65 8.84 -3.00
CA THR A 240 -10.39 8.11 -3.24
C THR A 240 -9.62 8.67 -4.44
N SER A 241 -10.34 8.99 -5.53
CA SER A 241 -9.75 9.58 -6.72
C SER A 241 -9.26 11.01 -6.46
N LEU A 242 -9.98 11.81 -5.66
CA LEU A 242 -9.55 13.15 -5.29
C LEU A 242 -8.26 13.12 -4.44
N ARG A 243 -8.17 12.22 -3.46
CA ARG A 243 -6.98 12.07 -2.63
C ARG A 243 -5.77 11.56 -3.42
N MET A 244 -5.98 10.59 -4.31
CA MET A 244 -4.93 10.13 -5.21
C MET A 244 -4.45 11.25 -6.15
N GLN A 245 -5.37 12.05 -6.69
CA GLN A 245 -5.02 13.22 -7.51
C GLN A 245 -4.20 14.24 -6.70
N ARG A 246 -4.60 14.51 -5.47
CA ARG A 246 -3.86 15.41 -4.57
C ARG A 246 -2.46 14.89 -4.27
N TRP A 247 -2.33 13.60 -3.94
CA TRP A 247 -1.04 12.96 -3.75
C TRP A 247 -0.13 13.11 -4.98
N TRP A 248 -0.68 12.90 -6.18
CA TRP A 248 0.05 13.09 -7.44
C TRP A 248 0.49 14.53 -7.64
N LEU A 249 -0.42 15.49 -7.50
CA LEU A 249 -0.15 16.91 -7.76
C LEU A 249 0.79 17.55 -6.73
N GLU A 250 0.78 17.08 -5.49
CA GLU A 250 1.58 17.65 -4.41
C GLU A 250 2.85 16.83 -4.17
N ARG A 251 2.72 15.57 -3.70
CA ARG A 251 3.84 14.76 -3.25
C ARG A 251 4.64 14.18 -4.40
N ALA A 252 4.00 13.63 -5.43
CA ALA A 252 4.73 13.11 -6.59
C ALA A 252 5.46 14.24 -7.33
N ALA A 253 4.84 15.41 -7.44
CA ALA A 253 5.48 16.61 -7.97
C ALA A 253 6.71 17.05 -7.14
N ALA A 254 6.55 17.17 -5.82
CA ALA A 254 7.63 17.56 -4.90
C ALA A 254 8.81 16.58 -4.92
N ASN A 255 8.54 15.29 -5.16
CA ASN A 255 9.55 14.25 -5.30
C ASN A 255 10.09 14.12 -6.75
N GLY A 256 9.80 15.08 -7.62
CA GLY A 256 10.37 15.18 -8.96
C GLY A 256 9.78 14.21 -9.99
N LEU A 257 8.73 13.47 -9.66
CA LEU A 257 8.16 12.44 -10.55
C LEU A 257 7.51 13.05 -11.81
N HIS A 258 7.03 14.30 -11.72
CA HIS A 258 6.50 15.03 -12.88
C HIS A 258 7.57 15.45 -13.89
N GLY A 259 8.83 15.58 -13.44
CA GLY A 259 9.94 16.03 -14.27
C GLY A 259 10.62 14.92 -15.06
N LEU A 260 10.16 13.67 -14.91
CA LEU A 260 10.73 12.53 -15.61
C LEU A 260 10.40 12.57 -17.10
N ASP A 261 11.36 12.15 -17.92
CA ASP A 261 11.10 11.81 -19.32
C ASP A 261 10.58 10.36 -19.39
N TYR A 262 9.25 10.22 -19.44
CA TYR A 262 8.57 8.91 -19.47
C TYR A 262 8.83 8.10 -20.74
N SER A 263 9.51 8.66 -21.75
CA SER A 263 10.04 7.84 -22.85
C SER A 263 11.26 7.00 -22.42
N ARG A 264 11.92 7.36 -21.32
CA ARG A 264 13.17 6.75 -20.83
C ARG A 264 13.06 6.17 -19.42
N ALA A 265 12.34 6.84 -18.53
CA ALA A 265 12.21 6.46 -17.13
C ALA A 265 10.82 6.79 -16.59
N ALA A 266 10.24 5.86 -15.85
CA ALA A 266 8.95 6.01 -15.20
C ALA A 266 9.08 5.62 -13.72
N PRO A 267 8.20 6.14 -12.85
CA PRO A 267 8.30 5.89 -11.43
C PRO A 267 7.81 4.49 -11.06
N VAL A 268 8.39 3.94 -9.99
CA VAL A 268 7.88 2.77 -9.28
C VAL A 268 7.26 3.24 -7.96
N ILE A 269 5.95 3.06 -7.80
CA ILE A 269 5.20 3.48 -6.62
C ILE A 269 4.82 2.27 -5.76
N THR A 270 5.22 2.25 -4.50
CA THR A 270 4.80 1.20 -3.56
C THR A 270 3.57 1.65 -2.78
N VAL A 271 2.54 0.83 -2.63
CA VAL A 271 1.31 1.14 -1.89
C VAL A 271 1.05 0.04 -0.89
N THR A 272 0.70 0.40 0.35
CA THR A 272 0.28 -0.59 1.35
C THR A 272 -0.98 -1.31 0.89
N GLY A 273 -1.03 -2.63 1.04
CA GLY A 273 -2.24 -3.42 0.85
C GLY A 273 -3.11 -3.43 2.11
N PHE A 274 -4.31 -4.00 2.00
CA PHE A 274 -5.24 -4.33 3.08
C PHE A 274 -5.81 -3.15 3.91
N VAL A 275 -5.05 -2.10 4.18
CA VAL A 275 -5.43 -0.94 4.99
C VAL A 275 -6.16 0.12 4.16
N ALA A 276 -7.07 0.83 4.82
CA ALA A 276 -7.87 1.92 4.26
C ALA A 276 -8.28 2.88 5.39
N SER A 277 -8.94 3.98 5.03
CA SER A 277 -9.57 4.87 6.01
C SER A 277 -11.06 5.03 5.74
N THR A 278 -11.84 5.26 6.79
CA THR A 278 -13.22 5.72 6.67
C THR A 278 -13.27 7.20 6.30
N ALA A 279 -14.46 7.72 5.93
CA ALA A 279 -14.62 9.12 5.53
C ALA A 279 -14.27 10.12 6.65
N ASP A 280 -14.48 9.76 7.91
CA ASP A 280 -14.09 10.50 9.11
C ASP A 280 -12.60 10.33 9.48
N GLY A 281 -11.84 9.58 8.68
CA GLY A 281 -10.39 9.41 8.82
C GLY A 281 -9.97 8.30 9.78
N ALA A 282 -10.90 7.52 10.31
CA ALA A 282 -10.54 6.39 11.17
C ALA A 282 -9.85 5.28 10.33
N PRO A 283 -8.77 4.67 10.84
CA PRO A 283 -8.11 3.56 10.19
C PRO A 283 -9.02 2.32 10.19
N THR A 284 -9.09 1.63 9.05
CA THR A 284 -9.87 0.42 8.85
C THR A 284 -9.13 -0.51 7.89
N THR A 285 -9.67 -1.70 7.67
CA THR A 285 -9.18 -2.64 6.65
C THR A 285 -10.24 -2.94 5.61
N LEU A 286 -9.82 -3.52 4.49
CA LEU A 286 -10.72 -4.04 3.46
C LEU A 286 -11.45 -5.33 3.87
N LYS A 287 -11.19 -5.82 5.09
CA LYS A 287 -11.62 -7.12 5.64
C LYS A 287 -11.11 -8.29 4.79
N ARG A 288 -10.96 -9.46 5.42
CA ARG A 288 -10.47 -10.68 4.75
C ARG A 288 -11.63 -11.48 4.17
#